data_AF-A0A7C6PFV9-F1
#
_entry.id   AF-A0A7C6PFV9-F1
#
_cell.length_a   1.000
_cell.length_b   1.000
_cell.length_c   1.000
_cell.angle_alpha   90.00
_cell.angle_beta   90.00
_cell.angle_gamma   90.00
#
_symmetry.space_group_name_H-M   'P 1'
#
loop_
_entity.id
_entity.type
_entity.pdbx_description
1 polymer ?
#
loop_
_entity_poly.entity_id
_entity_poly.type
_entity_poly.pdbx_seq_one_letter_code
_entity_poly.pdbx_strand_id
1 'polypeptide(L)'
;MKTTRRIFVVVACYLLSSYGLLLSLMLIGMSGIKSLGGTLVGMLILFAWACHIMMSINWVADKPVQRWVPAYGTLAGIMGLILWPMAMADSSVKEFVLIDILRAAVMGLVLTLPCFLLAMHLVRFHLRAQRTAQASEFKP
;
A
#
# COMPACT_ATOMS: atom_id res chain seq x y z
N MET A 1 19.70 -8.23 17.29
CA MET A 1 18.83 -9.30 16.73
C MET A 1 17.43 -8.83 16.33
N LYS A 2 16.77 -7.91 17.07
CA LYS A 2 15.42 -7.42 16.71
C LYS A 2 15.38 -6.71 15.34
N THR A 3 16.35 -5.84 15.05
CA THR A 3 16.45 -5.10 13.78
C THR A 3 16.64 -6.02 12.57
N THR A 4 17.58 -6.97 12.65
CA THR A 4 17.84 -7.96 11.59
C THR A 4 16.59 -8.78 11.25
N ARG A 5 15.83 -9.20 12.28
CA ARG A 5 14.56 -9.91 12.09
C ARG A 5 13.51 -9.03 11.38
N ARG A 6 13.39 -7.76 11.77
CA ARG A 6 12.46 -6.81 11.13
C ARG A 6 12.82 -6.56 9.67
N ILE A 7 14.11 -6.37 9.37
CA ILE A 7 14.61 -6.23 7.99
C ILE A 7 14.24 -7.47 7.17
N PHE A 8 14.52 -8.67 7.70
CA PHE A 8 14.19 -9.92 7.01
C PHE A 8 12.69 -10.03 6.70
N VAL A 9 11.82 -9.69 7.65
CA VAL A 9 10.36 -9.70 7.44
C VAL A 9 9.96 -8.72 6.33
N VAL A 10 10.46 -7.48 6.35
CA VAL A 10 10.16 -6.48 5.31
C VAL A 10 10.63 -6.99 3.95
N VAL A 11 11.87 -7.46 3.84
CA VAL A 11 12.44 -7.94 2.58
C VAL A 11 11.66 -9.14 2.05
N ALA A 12 11.36 -10.13 2.91
CA ALA A 12 10.57 -11.30 2.52
C ALA A 12 9.18 -10.90 2.02
N CYS A 13 8.47 -10.01 2.73
CA CYS A 13 7.17 -9.49 2.30
C CYS A 13 7.25 -8.78 0.93
N TYR A 14 8.27 -7.94 0.72
CA TYR A 14 8.43 -7.22 -0.55
C TYR A 14 8.81 -8.13 -1.71
N LEU A 15 9.63 -9.17 -1.47
CA LEU A 15 9.97 -10.16 -2.49
C LEU A 15 8.72 -10.99 -2.88
N LEU A 16 7.99 -11.49 -1.88
CA LEU A 16 6.76 -12.28 -2.07
C LEU A 16 5.62 -11.48 -2.73
N SER A 17 5.55 -10.17 -2.48
CA SER A 17 4.52 -9.27 -3.01
C SER A 17 5.02 -8.26 -4.04
N SER A 18 6.18 -8.53 -4.67
CA SER A 18 6.79 -7.69 -5.72
C SER A 18 5.84 -7.42 -6.90
N TYR A 19 4.90 -8.35 -7.13
CA TYR A 19 3.85 -8.24 -8.13
C TYR A 19 2.97 -6.97 -7.97
N GLY A 20 2.69 -6.54 -6.73
CA GLY A 20 1.88 -5.34 -6.48
C GLY A 20 2.56 -4.04 -6.91
N LEU A 21 3.89 -3.94 -6.74
CA LEU A 21 4.69 -2.81 -7.20
C LEU A 21 4.80 -2.79 -8.73
N LEU A 22 5.07 -3.95 -9.33
CA LEU A 22 5.16 -4.09 -10.79
C LEU A 22 3.85 -3.75 -11.49
N LEU A 23 2.72 -4.18 -10.94
CA LEU A 23 1.39 -3.87 -11.48
C LEU A 23 1.10 -2.36 -11.42
N SER A 24 1.52 -1.69 -10.33
CA SER A 24 1.37 -0.24 -10.15
C SER A 24 2.19 0.57 -11.16
N LEU A 25 3.43 0.14 -11.41
CA LEU A 25 4.29 0.73 -12.44
C LEU A 25 3.75 0.44 -13.85
N MET A 26 3.19 -0.76 -14.05
CA MET A 26 2.58 -1.17 -15.31
C MET A 26 1.37 -0.31 -15.67
N LEU A 27 0.44 0.06 -14.77
CA LEU A 27 -0.62 0.97 -15.23
C LEU A 27 -0.10 2.35 -15.57
N ILE A 28 0.85 2.89 -14.80
CA ILE A 28 1.39 4.22 -15.08
C ILE A 28 2.09 4.21 -16.44
N GLY A 29 2.82 3.13 -16.75
CA GLY A 29 3.49 2.96 -18.03
C GLY A 29 2.53 2.67 -19.20
N MET A 30 1.49 1.86 -18.98
CA MET A 30 0.55 1.43 -20.02
C MET A 30 -0.58 2.43 -20.27
N SER A 31 -0.99 3.22 -19.28
CA SER A 31 -2.04 4.24 -19.48
C SER A 31 -1.60 5.31 -20.47
N GLY A 32 -0.29 5.53 -20.61
CA GLY A 32 0.25 6.66 -21.34
C GLY A 32 -0.40 7.98 -20.88
N ILE A 33 -0.18 9.06 -21.63
CA ILE A 33 -0.82 10.36 -21.38
C ILE A 33 -2.35 10.32 -21.70
N LYS A 34 -2.91 9.16 -22.11
CA LYS A 34 -4.24 9.06 -22.73
C LYS A 34 -5.40 8.84 -21.74
N SER A 35 -5.16 8.38 -20.52
CA SER A 35 -6.22 8.25 -19.49
C SER A 35 -5.81 8.93 -18.18
N LEU A 36 -6.50 10.03 -17.86
CA LEU A 36 -6.36 10.75 -16.59
C LEU A 36 -6.71 9.84 -15.40
N GLY A 37 -7.71 8.98 -15.56
CA GLY A 37 -8.17 8.05 -14.53
C GLY A 37 -7.10 7.01 -14.16
N GLY A 38 -6.51 6.35 -15.16
CA GLY A 38 -5.42 5.39 -14.93
C GLY A 38 -4.20 6.02 -14.27
N THR A 39 -3.85 7.23 -14.69
CA THR A 39 -2.74 7.98 -14.12
C THR A 39 -2.99 8.33 -12.65
N LEU A 40 -4.18 8.83 -12.30
CA LEU A 40 -4.54 9.17 -10.91
C LEU A 40 -4.53 7.94 -10.00
N VAL A 41 -5.08 6.81 -10.45
CA VAL A 41 -5.05 5.55 -9.71
C VAL A 41 -3.61 5.09 -9.47
N GLY A 42 -2.78 5.12 -10.51
CA GLY A 42 -1.36 4.81 -10.40
C GLY A 42 -0.65 5.69 -9.37
N MET A 43 -0.88 7.01 -9.39
CA MET A 43 -0.31 7.94 -8.41
C MET A 43 -0.78 7.64 -6.98
N LEU A 44 -2.06 7.35 -6.76
CA LEU A 44 -2.59 6.98 -5.44
C LEU A 44 -1.92 5.72 -4.90
N ILE A 45 -1.75 4.71 -5.75
CA ILE A 45 -1.13 3.45 -5.34
C ILE A 45 0.37 3.64 -5.07
N LEU A 46 1.08 4.43 -5.89
CA LEU A 46 2.48 4.78 -5.62
C LEU A 46 2.63 5.55 -4.30
N PHE A 47 1.73 6.50 -4.03
CA PHE A 47 1.74 7.22 -2.76
C PHE A 47 1.49 6.28 -1.57
N ALA A 48 0.55 5.34 -1.69
CA ALA A 48 0.32 4.31 -0.69
C ALA A 48 1.59 3.46 -0.44
N TRP A 49 2.30 3.08 -1.50
CA TRP A 49 3.59 2.39 -1.41
C TRP A 49 4.67 3.23 -0.72
N ALA A 50 4.79 4.52 -1.06
CA ALA A 50 5.73 5.42 -0.41
C ALA A 50 5.46 5.49 1.11
N CYS A 51 4.21 5.66 1.52
CA CYS A 51 3.82 5.62 2.93
C CYS A 51 4.15 4.25 3.57
N HIS A 52 3.90 3.15 2.88
CA HIS A 52 4.21 1.81 3.37
C HIS A 52 5.71 1.58 3.58
N ILE A 53 6.55 2.07 2.66
CA ILE A 53 8.02 2.03 2.78
C ILE A 53 8.47 2.88 3.97
N MET A 54 7.98 4.12 4.10
CA MET A 54 8.31 4.99 5.23
C MET A 54 7.97 4.34 6.56
N MET A 55 6.78 3.73 6.68
CA MET A 55 6.37 3.00 7.87
C MET A 55 7.27 1.79 8.16
N SER A 56 7.69 1.07 7.11
CA SER A 56 8.58 -0.09 7.22
C SER A 56 9.97 0.29 7.73
N ILE A 57 10.58 1.34 7.15
CA ILE A 57 11.90 1.85 7.55
C ILE A 57 11.86 2.31 9.01
N ASN A 58 10.84 3.07 9.39
CA ASN A 58 10.71 3.57 10.76
C ASN A 58 10.43 2.44 11.75
N TRP A 59 9.68 1.41 11.37
CA TRP A 59 9.52 0.21 12.20
C TRP A 59 10.83 -0.56 12.37
N VAL A 60 11.64 -0.70 11.33
CA VAL A 60 12.99 -1.28 11.43
C VAL A 60 13.87 -0.47 12.39
N ALA A 61 13.80 0.86 12.31
CA ALA A 61 14.51 1.79 13.19
C ALA A 61 13.91 1.92 14.61
N ASP A 62 12.80 1.25 14.89
CA ASP A 62 12.03 1.36 16.15
C ASP A 62 11.57 2.80 16.48
N LYS A 63 11.29 3.59 15.44
CA LYS A 63 10.80 4.97 15.55
C LYS A 63 9.36 5.10 15.06
N PRO A 64 8.53 5.95 15.67
CA PRO A 64 7.20 6.27 15.14
C PRO A 64 7.31 7.20 13.94
N VAL A 65 6.45 7.00 12.93
CA VAL A 65 6.22 8.01 11.87
C VAL A 65 5.26 9.11 12.34
N GLN A 66 5.11 10.16 11.55
CA GLN A 66 4.07 11.19 11.77
C GLN A 66 2.66 10.60 11.60
N ARG A 67 1.69 11.10 12.37
CA ARG A 67 0.31 10.55 12.46
C ARG A 67 -0.45 10.51 11.13
N TRP A 68 -0.13 11.41 10.22
CA TRP A 68 -0.76 11.47 8.92
C TRP A 68 -0.28 10.39 7.96
N VAL A 69 0.92 9.83 8.13
CA VAL A 69 1.50 8.84 7.20
C VAL A 69 0.68 7.54 7.17
N PRO A 70 0.33 6.91 8.31
CA PRO A 70 -0.56 5.75 8.31
C PRO A 70 -1.96 6.07 7.77
N ALA A 71 -2.49 7.26 8.10
CA ALA A 71 -3.84 7.66 7.71
C ALA A 71 -3.96 7.87 6.19
N TYR A 72 -3.13 8.75 5.62
CA TYR A 72 -3.15 9.04 4.19
C TYR A 72 -2.67 7.86 3.35
N GLY A 73 -1.69 7.09 3.81
CA GLY A 73 -1.26 5.87 3.11
C GLY A 73 -2.37 4.82 3.02
N THR A 74 -3.14 4.63 4.10
CA THR A 74 -4.30 3.72 4.11
C THR A 74 -5.41 4.24 3.21
N LEU A 75 -5.73 5.54 3.29
CA LEU A 75 -6.76 6.16 2.46
C LEU A 75 -6.41 6.05 0.97
N ALA A 76 -5.18 6.37 0.59
CA ALA A 76 -4.70 6.27 -0.78
C ALA A 76 -4.73 4.83 -1.30
N GLY A 77 -4.35 3.85 -0.45
CA GLY A 77 -4.46 2.43 -0.80
C GLY A 77 -5.89 1.98 -1.06
N ILE A 78 -6.84 2.36 -0.18
CA ILE A 78 -8.27 2.03 -0.34
C ILE A 78 -8.84 2.71 -1.59
N MET A 79 -8.58 4.00 -1.78
CA MET A 79 -9.03 4.73 -2.96
C MET A 79 -8.45 4.13 -4.24
N GLY A 80 -7.16 3.80 -4.26
CA GLY A 80 -6.51 3.13 -5.39
C GLY A 80 -7.18 1.80 -5.74
N LEU A 81 -7.51 0.96 -4.75
CA LEU A 81 -8.19 -0.32 -4.96
C LEU A 81 -9.63 -0.16 -5.46
N ILE A 82 -10.38 0.82 -4.96
CA ILE A 82 -11.77 1.09 -5.38
C ILE A 82 -11.80 1.70 -6.79
N LEU A 83 -10.87 2.60 -7.09
CA LEU A 83 -10.82 3.32 -8.37
C LEU A 83 -10.16 2.50 -9.48
N TRP A 84 -9.41 1.46 -9.14
CA TRP A 84 -8.71 0.59 -10.09
C TRP A 84 -9.59 0.01 -11.20
N PRO A 85 -10.75 -0.64 -10.90
CA PRO A 85 -11.57 -1.24 -11.93
C PRO A 85 -12.15 -0.18 -12.88
N MET A 86 -12.46 1.01 -12.36
CA MET A 86 -12.96 2.12 -13.15
C MET A 86 -11.89 2.69 -14.10
N ALA A 87 -10.63 2.74 -13.66
CA ALA A 87 -9.52 3.14 -14.52
C ALA A 87 -9.25 2.14 -15.66
N MET A 88 -9.48 0.84 -15.42
CA MET A 88 -9.33 -0.22 -16.42
C MET A 88 -10.52 -0.30 -17.41
N ALA A 89 -11.72 0.13 -17.00
CA ALA A 89 -12.90 0.15 -17.86
C ALA A 89 -12.77 1.13 -19.05
N ASP A 90 -12.00 2.20 -18.89
CA ASP A 90 -11.79 3.25 -19.90
C ASP A 90 -10.84 2.81 -21.04
N SER A 91 -10.08 1.73 -20.82
CA SER A 91 -9.01 1.27 -21.71
C SER A 91 -9.43 0.07 -22.57
N SER A 92 -10.35 0.26 -23.51
CA SER A 92 -10.60 -0.64 -24.67
C SER A 92 -10.94 -2.13 -24.43
N VAL A 93 -10.92 -2.64 -23.20
CA VAL A 93 -11.27 -4.04 -22.90
C VAL A 93 -12.78 -4.13 -22.77
N LYS A 94 -13.43 -4.37 -23.91
CA LYS A 94 -14.89 -4.30 -24.06
C LYS A 94 -15.70 -5.40 -23.35
N GLU A 95 -15.08 -6.41 -22.75
CA GLU A 95 -15.80 -7.47 -22.04
C GLU A 95 -15.02 -7.97 -20.83
N PHE A 96 -14.98 -7.19 -19.75
CA PHE A 96 -14.67 -7.76 -18.44
C PHE A 96 -15.95 -8.30 -17.82
N VAL A 97 -16.08 -9.63 -17.77
CA VAL A 97 -17.14 -10.27 -16.98
C VAL A 97 -16.84 -9.98 -15.51
N LEU A 98 -17.88 -9.77 -14.69
CA LEU A 98 -17.74 -9.53 -13.23
C LEU A 98 -16.82 -10.57 -12.54
N ILE A 99 -16.83 -11.80 -13.06
CA ILE A 99 -15.99 -12.92 -12.63
C ILE A 99 -14.51 -12.64 -12.86
N ASP A 100 -14.12 -12.03 -13.98
CA ASP A 100 -12.72 -11.72 -14.28
C ASP A 100 -12.18 -10.63 -13.36
N ILE A 101 -13.00 -9.60 -13.07
CA ILE A 101 -12.67 -8.56 -12.09
C ILE A 101 -12.49 -9.18 -10.71
N LEU A 102 -13.42 -10.05 -10.29
CA LEU A 102 -13.34 -10.73 -9.00
C LEU A 102 -12.11 -11.64 -8.92
N ARG A 103 -11.80 -12.39 -9.98
CA ARG A 103 -10.63 -13.27 -10.06
C ARG A 103 -9.33 -12.48 -9.99
N ALA A 104 -9.26 -11.36 -10.72
CA ALA A 104 -8.13 -10.44 -10.66
C ALA A 104 -7.96 -9.82 -9.27
N ALA A 105 -9.06 -9.44 -8.61
CA ALA A 105 -9.03 -8.93 -7.24
C ALA A 105 -8.55 -9.99 -6.23
N VAL A 106 -9.04 -11.23 -6.34
CA VAL A 106 -8.62 -12.34 -5.47
C VAL A 106 -7.15 -12.68 -5.68
N MET A 107 -6.70 -12.80 -6.95
CA MET A 107 -5.29 -13.05 -7.25
C MET A 107 -4.40 -11.90 -6.76
N GLY A 108 -4.81 -10.65 -7.00
CA GLY A 108 -4.12 -9.47 -6.51
C GLY A 108 -4.00 -9.48 -4.98
N LEU A 109 -5.07 -9.80 -4.28
CA LEU A 109 -5.07 -9.91 -2.81
C LEU A 109 -4.15 -11.02 -2.32
N VAL A 110 -4.21 -12.22 -2.90
CA VAL A 110 -3.37 -13.36 -2.52
C VAL A 110 -1.89 -13.02 -2.72
N LEU A 111 -1.53 -12.41 -3.85
CA LEU A 111 -0.16 -12.02 -4.17
C LEU A 111 0.35 -10.87 -3.29
N THR A 112 -0.54 -9.98 -2.84
CA THR A 112 -0.19 -8.85 -1.99
C THR A 112 -0.45 -9.10 -0.50
N LEU A 113 -0.96 -10.27 -0.12
CA LEU A 113 -1.36 -10.61 1.24
C LEU A 113 -0.21 -10.43 2.26
N PRO A 114 1.03 -10.88 2.01
CA PRO A 114 2.15 -10.63 2.91
C PRO A 114 2.37 -9.14 3.21
N CYS A 115 2.36 -8.29 2.19
CA CYS A 115 2.48 -6.84 2.35
C CYS A 115 1.26 -6.22 3.01
N PHE A 116 0.05 -6.73 2.74
CA PHE A 116 -1.18 -6.24 3.39
C PHE A 116 -1.17 -6.52 4.90
N LEU A 117 -0.79 -7.73 5.30
CA LEU A 117 -0.64 -8.10 6.71
C LEU A 117 0.43 -7.24 7.39
N LEU A 118 1.56 -7.02 6.70
CA LEU A 118 2.62 -6.14 7.19
C LEU A 118 2.13 -4.69 7.35
N ALA A 119 1.40 -4.14 6.37
CA ALA A 119 0.84 -2.80 6.45
C ALA A 119 -0.09 -2.65 7.66
N MET A 120 -0.99 -3.61 7.91
CA MET A 120 -1.85 -3.60 9.10
C MET A 120 -1.03 -3.64 10.40
N HIS A 121 0.03 -4.45 10.44
CA HIS A 121 0.94 -4.50 11.59
C HIS A 121 1.62 -3.14 11.82
N LEU A 122 2.16 -2.52 10.76
CA LEU A 122 2.85 -1.25 10.80
C LEU A 122 1.93 -0.10 11.25
N VAL A 123 0.71 -0.03 10.70
CA VAL A 123 -0.28 0.98 11.10
C VAL A 123 -0.58 0.85 12.60
N ARG A 124 -0.82 -0.38 13.09
CA ARG A 124 -1.05 -0.63 14.53
C ARG A 124 0.15 -0.23 15.39
N PHE A 125 1.37 -0.55 14.95
CA PHE A 125 2.60 -0.19 15.65
C PHE A 125 2.72 1.33 15.79
N HIS A 126 2.59 2.07 14.68
CA HIS A 126 2.76 3.53 14.66
C HIS A 126 1.64 4.25 15.41
N LEU A 127 0.39 3.80 15.31
CA LEU A 127 -0.72 4.38 16.08
C LEU A 127 -0.57 4.15 17.59
N ARG A 128 -0.07 2.98 18.01
CA ARG A 128 0.20 2.70 19.43
C ARG A 128 1.35 3.56 19.95
N ALA A 129 2.46 3.62 19.22
CA ALA A 129 3.62 4.42 19.61
C ALA A 129 3.28 5.92 19.75
N GLN A 130 2.43 6.45 18.85
CA GLN A 130 1.95 7.84 18.92
C GLN A 130 1.06 8.11 20.14
N ARG A 131 0.16 7.17 20.48
CA ARG A 131 -0.67 7.31 21.69
C ARG A 131 0.18 7.34 22.96
N THR A 132 1.21 6.49 23.02
CA THR A 132 2.13 6.48 24.17
C THR A 132 2.93 7.78 24.26
N ALA A 133 3.43 8.31 23.14
CA ALA A 133 4.15 9.57 23.10
C ALA A 133 3.29 10.76 23.55
N GLN A 134 2.03 10.85 23.09
CA GLN A 134 1.10 11.90 23.55
C GLN A 134 0.76 11.78 25.03
N ALA A 135 0.62 10.56 25.57
CA ALA A 135 0.33 10.34 26.98
C ALA A 135 1.50 10.71 27.91
N SER A 136 2.75 10.57 27.46
CA SER A 136 3.92 11.02 28.22
C SER A 136 4.10 12.54 28.25
N GLU A 137 3.62 13.24 27.22
CA GLU A 137 3.69 14.70 27.13
C GLU A 137 2.64 15.40 28.01
N PHE A 138 1.55 14.71 28.36
CA PHE A 138 0.45 15.22 29.18
C PHE A 138 0.62 14.94 30.68
N LYS A 139 1.78 14.40 31.11
CA LYS A 139 2.06 14.13 32.51
C LYS A 139 2.79 15.36 33.11
N PRO A 140 2.13 16.20 33.92
CA PRO A 140 2.75 17.37 34.56
C PRO A 140 3.77 16.96 35.63
#